data_AF-A0A7S3KEH0-F1
#
_entry.id   AF-A0A7S3KEH0-F1
#
_cell.length_a   1.000
_cell.length_b   1.000
_cell.length_c   1.000
_cell.angle_alpha   90.00
_cell.angle_beta   90.00
_cell.angle_gamma   90.00
#
_symmetry.space_group_name_H-M   'P 1'
#
loop_
_entity.id
_entity.type
_entity.pdbx_description
1 polymer ?
#
loop_
_entity_poly.entity_id
_entity_poly.type
_entity_poly.pdbx_seq_one_letter_code
_entity_poly.pdbx_strand_id
1 'polypeptide(L)'
;PWLLKDLGIIKNINMSELIHHDKAFQKQDNVFLNGKNVQSKKSKSGVRYYRKIGLGFRTPKTAIEGDYIDNKCPFTGIPTIRGRIYKGLVISNKMHRTIVIRRDYLHYIRKFKRFEKRHKSLKAHCSPAFRVEPGDVVTVGQCRPLSKCVRFNVVRVEPTKVQGNLKKQFVMF
;
A
#
# COMPACT_ATOMS: atom_id res chain seq x y z
N PRO A 1 17.45 11.85 -5.10
CA PRO A 1 16.72 11.62 -6.37
C PRO A 1 15.87 12.80 -6.87
N TRP A 2 15.40 13.70 -6.00
CA TRP A 2 14.52 14.83 -6.39
C TRP A 2 15.29 16.05 -6.91
N LEU A 3 16.47 16.35 -6.37
CA LEU A 3 17.38 17.42 -6.81
C LEU A 3 18.00 17.22 -8.23
N LEU A 4 17.86 16.04 -8.81
CA LEU A 4 18.42 15.70 -10.13
C LEU A 4 17.42 15.90 -11.27
N LYS A 5 16.14 16.15 -10.96
CA LYS A 5 15.11 16.42 -11.97
C LYS A 5 15.16 17.87 -12.46
N ASP A 6 15.54 18.81 -11.60
CA ASP A 6 15.56 20.24 -11.91
C ASP A 6 16.76 20.64 -12.79
N LEU A 7 17.78 19.77 -12.91
CA LEU A 7 18.99 20.05 -13.70
C LEU A 7 18.95 19.52 -15.15
N GLY A 8 17.88 18.86 -15.59
CA GLY A 8 17.76 18.42 -16.99
C GLY A 8 18.81 17.40 -17.47
N ILE A 9 19.59 16.80 -16.57
CA ILE A 9 20.72 15.91 -16.90
C ILE A 9 20.28 14.48 -17.26
N ILE A 10 19.01 14.12 -17.06
CA ILE A 10 18.54 12.76 -17.34
C ILE A 10 17.59 12.77 -18.55
N LYS A 11 18.14 12.50 -19.73
CA LYS A 11 17.38 12.08 -20.91
C LYS A 11 16.60 10.81 -20.55
N ASN A 12 15.28 10.88 -20.64
CA ASN A 12 14.33 9.76 -20.70
C ASN A 12 14.76 8.48 -19.95
N ILE A 13 14.55 8.43 -18.64
CA ILE A 13 14.42 7.13 -17.97
C ILE A 13 13.17 6.48 -18.56
N ASN A 14 13.36 5.43 -19.34
CA ASN A 14 12.28 4.56 -19.77
C ASN A 14 11.50 4.13 -18.53
N MET A 15 10.25 4.58 -18.39
CA MET A 15 9.37 4.23 -17.26
C MET A 15 9.17 2.72 -17.09
N SER A 16 9.49 1.93 -18.13
CA SER A 16 9.50 0.47 -18.10
C SER A 16 10.65 -0.15 -17.28
N GLU A 17 11.78 0.54 -17.11
CA GLU A 17 12.91 0.05 -16.29
C GLU A 17 12.59 0.10 -14.78
N LEU A 18 11.61 0.90 -14.36
CA LEU A 18 11.14 0.95 -12.97
C LEU A 18 10.19 -0.22 -12.60
N ILE A 19 9.71 -0.97 -13.59
CA ILE A 19 8.80 -2.10 -13.38
C ILE A 19 9.59 -3.37 -13.04
N HIS A 20 10.87 -3.43 -13.46
CA HIS A 20 11.65 -4.66 -13.55
C HIS A 20 13.05 -4.53 -12.94
N HIS A 21 13.11 -4.34 -11.61
CA HIS A 21 14.38 -4.24 -10.88
C HIS A 21 15.01 -5.62 -10.57
N ASP A 22 14.25 -6.69 -10.69
CA ASP A 22 14.67 -8.04 -10.31
C ASP A 22 15.07 -8.90 -11.52
N LYS A 23 16.00 -9.83 -11.30
CA LYS A 23 16.54 -10.72 -12.36
C LYS A 23 15.47 -11.57 -13.07
N ALA A 24 14.35 -11.85 -12.41
CA ALA A 24 13.26 -12.68 -12.95
C ALA A 24 12.13 -11.82 -13.51
N PHE A 25 11.63 -12.14 -14.72
CA PHE A 25 10.50 -11.47 -15.38
C PHE A 25 9.24 -11.46 -14.49
N GLN A 26 8.68 -10.28 -14.24
CA GLN A 26 7.53 -10.07 -13.37
C GLN A 26 6.29 -10.07 -14.27
N LYS A 27 5.26 -10.84 -13.88
CA LYS A 27 3.96 -10.89 -14.56
C LYS A 27 2.85 -11.09 -13.54
N GLN A 28 1.62 -10.78 -13.92
CA GLN A 28 0.46 -11.16 -13.10
C GLN A 28 0.10 -12.62 -13.36
N ASP A 29 -0.13 -13.39 -12.29
CA ASP A 29 -0.45 -14.82 -12.40
C ASP A 29 -1.76 -15.07 -13.16
N ASN A 30 -2.75 -14.19 -12.98
CA ASN A 30 -4.09 -14.32 -13.58
C ASN A 30 -4.21 -13.68 -14.98
N VAL A 31 -3.10 -13.28 -15.60
CA VAL A 31 -3.10 -12.66 -16.93
C VAL A 31 -2.18 -13.42 -17.87
N PHE A 32 -2.74 -13.91 -18.96
CA PHE A 32 -1.97 -14.50 -20.05
C PHE A 32 -1.70 -13.45 -21.14
N LEU A 33 -0.44 -12.99 -21.22
CA LEU A 33 -0.02 -11.96 -22.18
C LEU A 33 0.15 -12.50 -23.61
N ASN A 34 0.42 -13.79 -23.76
CA ASN A 34 0.75 -14.39 -25.06
C ASN A 34 -0.49 -14.87 -25.85
N GLY A 35 -1.67 -14.31 -25.55
CA GLY A 35 -2.87 -14.60 -26.32
C GLY A 35 -2.78 -13.96 -27.70
N LYS A 36 -3.12 -14.69 -28.77
CA LYS A 36 -3.06 -14.16 -30.16
C LYS A 36 -3.78 -12.81 -30.32
N ASN A 37 -4.94 -12.66 -29.66
CA ASN A 37 -5.74 -11.42 -29.69
C ASN A 37 -5.14 -10.26 -28.88
N VAL A 38 -4.30 -10.56 -27.88
CA VAL A 38 -3.58 -9.57 -27.07
C VAL A 38 -2.34 -9.12 -27.83
N GLN A 39 -1.62 -10.06 -28.45
CA GLN A 39 -0.43 -9.79 -29.27
C GLN A 39 -0.76 -9.03 -30.56
N SER A 40 -1.90 -9.28 -31.18
CA SER A 40 -2.34 -8.57 -32.39
C SER A 40 -2.69 -7.11 -32.13
N LYS A 41 -3.07 -6.76 -30.89
CA LYS A 41 -3.32 -5.39 -30.46
C LYS A 41 -2.00 -4.73 -30.05
N LYS A 42 -1.43 -3.92 -30.96
CA LYS A 42 -0.27 -3.03 -30.67
C LYS A 42 -0.62 -1.86 -29.72
N SER A 43 -1.80 -1.83 -29.10
CA SER A 43 -2.24 -0.76 -28.21
C SER A 43 -1.43 -0.74 -26.91
N LYS A 44 -1.08 0.46 -26.42
CA LYS A 44 -0.34 0.65 -25.15
C LYS A 44 -1.04 0.06 -23.91
N SER A 45 -2.37 -0.02 -23.90
CA SER A 45 -3.13 -0.60 -22.80
C SER A 45 -3.14 -2.12 -22.92
N GLY A 46 -2.24 -2.80 -22.21
CA GLY A 46 -2.24 -4.25 -22.07
C GLY A 46 -3.44 -4.77 -21.28
N VAL A 47 -3.60 -6.09 -21.23
CA VAL A 47 -4.60 -6.73 -20.36
C VAL A 47 -4.08 -6.71 -18.92
N ARG A 48 -4.89 -6.21 -17.98
CA ARG A 48 -4.54 -6.15 -16.55
C ARG A 48 -5.62 -6.78 -15.69
N TYR A 49 -5.21 -7.62 -14.75
CA TYR A 49 -6.11 -8.16 -13.73
C TYR A 49 -6.23 -7.20 -12.55
N TYR A 50 -7.48 -6.88 -12.21
CA TYR A 50 -7.84 -6.21 -10.97
C TYR A 50 -9.14 -6.81 -10.43
N ARG A 51 -9.38 -6.66 -9.13
CA ARG A 51 -10.61 -7.09 -8.47
C ARG A 51 -11.15 -6.04 -7.52
N LYS A 52 -12.46 -6.12 -7.27
CA LYS A 52 -13.12 -5.43 -6.16
C LYS A 52 -12.96 -6.27 -4.89
N ILE A 53 -12.40 -5.67 -3.84
CA ILE A 53 -12.15 -6.35 -2.55
C ILE A 53 -13.46 -6.56 -1.75
N GLY A 54 -14.47 -5.72 -1.98
CA GLY A 54 -15.69 -5.68 -1.17
C GLY A 54 -15.57 -4.75 0.05
N LEU A 55 -16.42 -4.96 1.06
CA LEU A 55 -16.40 -4.22 2.34
C LEU A 55 -16.54 -2.69 2.19
N GLY A 56 -17.20 -2.22 1.12
CA GLY A 56 -17.42 -0.80 0.85
C GLY A 56 -16.21 -0.01 0.34
N PHE A 57 -15.06 -0.65 0.11
CA PHE A 57 -13.88 0.02 -0.43
C PHE A 57 -13.92 0.12 -1.95
N ARG A 58 -13.58 1.31 -2.47
CA ARG A 58 -13.41 1.56 -3.90
C ARG A 58 -12.04 1.08 -4.36
N THR A 59 -11.99 0.47 -5.55
CA THR A 59 -10.73 0.12 -6.21
C THR A 59 -10.02 1.39 -6.67
N PRO A 60 -8.75 1.61 -6.31
CA PRO A 60 -8.04 2.82 -6.71
C PRO A 60 -7.80 2.82 -8.24
N LYS A 61 -7.91 3.98 -8.88
CA LYS A 61 -7.69 4.13 -10.34
C LYS A 61 -6.31 3.63 -10.75
N THR A 62 -5.30 3.92 -9.94
CA THR A 62 -3.92 3.46 -10.11
C THR A 62 -3.78 1.93 -10.12
N ALA A 63 -4.68 1.18 -9.50
CA ALA A 63 -4.66 -0.28 -9.59
C ALA A 63 -5.25 -0.80 -10.91
N ILE A 64 -6.18 -0.07 -11.52
CA ILE A 64 -6.85 -0.42 -12.79
C ILE A 64 -5.94 -0.05 -13.97
N GLU A 65 -5.34 1.15 -13.93
CA GLU A 65 -4.60 1.72 -15.05
C GLU A 65 -3.08 1.62 -14.91
N GLY A 66 -2.56 1.30 -13.72
CA GLY A 66 -1.12 1.31 -13.46
C GLY A 66 -0.40 0.05 -13.93
N ASP A 67 0.89 0.17 -14.23
CA ASP A 67 1.72 -0.91 -14.80
C ASP A 67 2.56 -1.68 -13.77
N TYR A 68 2.32 -1.47 -12.47
CA TYR A 68 3.08 -2.15 -11.42
C TYR A 68 2.66 -3.63 -11.26
N ILE A 69 3.61 -4.47 -10.87
CA ILE A 69 3.38 -5.89 -10.58
C ILE A 69 3.66 -6.14 -9.10
N ASP A 70 2.63 -6.63 -8.40
CA ASP A 70 2.67 -6.90 -6.97
C ASP A 70 1.69 -8.02 -6.58
N ASN A 71 2.23 -9.21 -6.35
CA ASN A 71 1.45 -10.38 -5.97
C ASN A 71 0.81 -10.25 -4.58
N LYS A 72 1.31 -9.33 -3.75
CA LYS A 72 0.79 -9.05 -2.40
C LYS A 72 -0.30 -7.99 -2.38
N CYS A 73 -0.55 -7.31 -3.50
CA CYS A 73 -1.60 -6.30 -3.61
C CYS A 73 -2.99 -6.93 -3.40
N PRO A 74 -3.89 -6.30 -2.62
CA PRO A 74 -5.23 -6.85 -2.44
C PRO A 74 -6.14 -6.66 -3.67
N PHE A 75 -5.82 -5.71 -4.56
CA PHE A 75 -6.58 -5.41 -5.78
C PHE A 75 -6.11 -6.21 -6.99
N THR A 76 -4.80 -6.33 -7.19
CA THR A 76 -4.20 -6.89 -8.42
C THR A 76 -3.43 -8.18 -8.18
N GLY A 77 -3.21 -8.56 -6.92
CA GLY A 77 -2.49 -9.77 -6.52
C GLY A 77 -3.42 -10.81 -5.93
N ILE A 78 -2.90 -11.83 -5.23
CA ILE A 78 -3.70 -12.95 -4.69
C ILE A 78 -4.40 -12.65 -3.34
N PRO A 79 -3.81 -11.90 -2.38
CA PRO A 79 -4.37 -11.78 -1.04
C PRO A 79 -5.79 -11.25 -0.97
N THR A 80 -6.64 -11.96 -0.25
CA THR A 80 -7.98 -11.52 0.13
C THR A 80 -7.95 -10.80 1.48
N ILE A 81 -8.78 -9.78 1.62
CA ILE A 81 -8.99 -9.08 2.89
C ILE A 81 -10.10 -9.79 3.66
N ARG A 82 -9.86 -10.05 4.95
CA ARG A 82 -10.81 -10.75 5.83
C ARG A 82 -10.66 -10.31 7.27
N GLY A 83 -11.72 -10.43 8.06
CA GLY A 83 -11.68 -10.20 9.50
C GLY A 83 -11.50 -8.73 9.86
N ARG A 84 -10.44 -8.42 10.61
CA ARG A 84 -10.27 -7.13 11.27
C ARG A 84 -9.84 -6.04 10.30
N ILE A 85 -10.49 -4.87 10.39
CA ILE A 85 -10.09 -3.63 9.73
C ILE A 85 -9.65 -2.65 10.80
N TYR A 86 -8.53 -1.98 10.58
CA TYR A 86 -8.00 -0.99 11.49
C TYR A 86 -7.69 0.31 10.77
N LYS A 87 -7.88 1.42 11.48
CA LYS A 87 -7.43 2.76 11.10
C LYS A 87 -6.24 3.16 11.98
N GLY A 88 -5.26 3.85 11.41
CA GLY A 88 -4.10 4.33 12.15
C GLY A 88 -3.22 5.28 11.35
N LEU A 89 -2.26 5.90 12.04
CA LEU A 89 -1.33 6.87 11.47
C LEU A 89 -0.05 6.19 11.00
N VAL A 90 0.45 6.58 9.82
CA VAL A 90 1.70 6.04 9.26
C VAL A 90 2.89 6.70 9.95
N ILE A 91 3.68 5.91 10.69
CA ILE A 91 4.93 6.40 11.31
C ILE A 91 6.06 6.38 10.29
N SER A 92 6.19 5.29 9.54
CA SER A 92 7.33 5.11 8.65
C SER A 92 6.97 4.31 7.41
N ASN A 93 7.54 4.74 6.29
CA ASN A 93 7.49 4.10 4.99
C ASN A 93 8.93 3.87 4.46
N LYS A 94 9.82 3.37 5.33
CA LYS A 94 11.23 3.14 4.99
C LYS A 94 11.49 1.77 4.35
N MET A 95 10.55 0.82 4.53
CA MET A 95 10.69 -0.53 4.00
C MET A 95 10.10 -0.60 2.59
N HIS A 96 10.65 -1.49 1.75
CA HIS A 96 10.10 -1.70 0.41
C HIS A 96 8.65 -2.23 0.49
N ARG A 97 7.71 -1.46 -0.07
CA ARG A 97 6.28 -1.77 -0.18
C ARG A 97 5.61 -2.17 1.15
N THR A 98 6.15 -1.73 2.29
CA THR A 98 5.61 -2.03 3.62
C THR A 98 5.69 -0.79 4.49
N ILE A 99 4.60 -0.49 5.19
CA ILE A 99 4.50 0.64 6.11
C ILE A 99 4.33 0.18 7.55
N VAL A 100 4.78 1.01 8.49
CA VAL A 100 4.51 0.84 9.91
C VAL A 100 3.46 1.85 10.34
N ILE A 101 2.35 1.34 10.84
CA ILE A 101 1.22 2.11 11.32
C ILE A 101 1.19 2.05 12.84
N ARG A 102 0.81 3.15 13.47
CA ARG A 102 0.53 3.20 14.90
C ARG A 102 -0.93 3.46 15.15
N ARG A 103 -1.45 2.73 16.12
CA ARG A 103 -2.77 2.89 16.67
C ARG A 103 -2.63 3.28 18.12
N ASP A 104 -3.08 4.47 18.43
CA ASP A 104 -3.18 4.96 19.79
C ASP A 104 -4.58 4.62 20.33
N TYR A 105 -4.64 4.18 21.59
CA TYR A 105 -5.90 3.87 22.27
C TYR A 105 -5.76 4.16 23.76
N LEU A 106 -6.91 4.41 24.39
CA LEU A 106 -7.00 4.60 25.82
C LEU A 106 -7.31 3.26 26.49
N HIS A 107 -6.49 2.87 27.45
CA HIS A 107 -6.73 1.68 28.27
C HIS A 107 -7.32 2.11 29.62
N TYR A 108 -8.44 1.51 30.02
CA TYR A 108 -9.13 1.86 31.26
C TYR A 108 -8.54 1.13 32.46
N ILE A 109 -8.12 1.87 33.48
CA ILE A 109 -7.61 1.31 34.74
C ILE A 109 -8.75 1.28 35.77
N ARG A 110 -9.30 0.08 35.99
CA ARG A 110 -10.48 -0.14 36.84
C ARG A 110 -10.33 0.40 38.27
N LYS A 111 -9.16 0.22 38.90
CA LYS A 111 -8.89 0.67 40.29
C LYS A 111 -9.03 2.19 40.45
N PHE A 112 -8.51 2.96 39.48
CA PHE A 112 -8.44 4.43 39.58
C PHE A 112 -9.53 5.14 38.78
N LYS A 113 -10.38 4.41 38.06
CA LYS A 113 -11.40 4.95 37.16
C LYS A 113 -10.85 5.98 36.15
N ARG A 114 -9.60 5.80 35.73
CA ARG A 114 -8.86 6.68 34.81
C ARG A 114 -8.40 5.92 33.57
N PHE A 115 -8.12 6.64 32.49
CA PHE A 115 -7.54 6.07 31.27
C PHE A 115 -6.05 6.37 31.18
N GLU A 116 -5.28 5.41 30.67
CA GLU A 116 -3.89 5.60 30.28
C GLU A 116 -3.74 5.54 28.75
N LYS A 117 -2.82 6.34 28.20
CA LYS A 117 -2.50 6.34 26.78
C LYS A 117 -1.61 5.15 26.47
N ARG A 118 -2.04 4.26 25.58
CA ARG A 118 -1.23 3.16 25.04
C ARG A 118 -1.19 3.22 23.52
N HIS A 119 -0.21 2.55 22.94
CA HIS A 119 -0.11 2.42 21.50
C HIS A 119 0.25 0.98 21.10
N LYS A 120 -0.16 0.60 19.89
CA LYS A 120 0.30 -0.63 19.22
C LYS A 120 0.77 -0.29 17.82
N SER A 121 1.93 -0.81 17.45
CA SER A 121 2.46 -0.72 16.10
C SER A 121 2.09 -1.96 15.29
N LEU A 122 1.71 -1.75 14.03
CA LEU A 122 1.33 -2.79 13.09
C LEU A 122 2.09 -2.57 11.79
N LYS A 123 2.57 -3.65 11.19
CA LYS A 123 3.21 -3.61 9.87
C LYS A 123 2.19 -4.02 8.82
N ALA A 124 2.04 -3.22 7.78
CA ALA A 124 1.11 -3.47 6.69
C ALA A 124 1.80 -3.38 5.33
N HIS A 125 1.44 -4.27 4.42
CA HIS A 125 1.88 -4.19 3.03
C HIS A 125 1.18 -3.01 2.35
N CYS A 126 1.97 -2.15 1.70
CA CYS A 126 1.47 -1.03 0.92
C CYS A 126 1.67 -1.34 -0.56
N SER A 127 0.56 -1.54 -1.27
CA SER A 127 0.63 -1.74 -2.72
C SER A 127 1.11 -0.46 -3.41
N PRO A 128 1.87 -0.54 -4.52
CA PRO A 128 2.29 0.63 -5.30
C PRO A 128 1.14 1.49 -5.85
N ALA A 129 -0.10 0.97 -5.85
CA ALA A 129 -1.29 1.76 -6.16
C ALA A 129 -1.45 2.98 -5.26
N PHE A 130 -0.94 2.92 -4.03
CA PHE A 130 -1.04 4.02 -3.08
C PHE A 130 0.31 4.73 -2.94
N ARG A 131 0.28 6.06 -3.05
CA ARG A 131 1.37 6.92 -2.61
C ARG A 131 1.09 7.30 -1.17
N VAL A 132 1.95 6.85 -0.26
CA VAL A 132 1.77 7.04 1.18
C VAL A 132 2.97 7.79 1.74
N GLU A 133 2.69 8.89 2.43
CA GLU A 133 3.68 9.68 3.14
C GLU A 133 3.57 9.42 4.65
N PRO A 134 4.68 9.54 5.40
CA PRO A 134 4.63 9.44 6.84
C PRO A 134 3.79 10.61 7.40
N GLY A 135 2.81 10.30 8.25
CA GLY A 135 1.81 11.25 8.75
C GLY A 135 0.40 11.02 8.22
N ASP A 136 0.27 10.33 7.08
CA ASP A 136 -1.04 9.98 6.53
C ASP A 136 -1.83 9.05 7.46
N VAL A 137 -3.15 9.12 7.33
CA VAL A 137 -4.07 8.20 7.98
C VAL A 137 -4.43 7.11 7.01
N VAL A 138 -4.26 5.86 7.41
CA VAL A 138 -4.50 4.70 6.55
C VAL A 138 -5.47 3.73 7.19
N THR A 139 -6.30 3.13 6.34
CA THR A 139 -7.15 2.00 6.70
C THR A 139 -6.51 0.73 6.17
N VAL A 140 -6.27 -0.21 7.07
CA VAL A 140 -5.69 -1.52 6.78
C VAL A 140 -6.68 -2.64 7.06
N GLY A 141 -6.71 -3.61 6.16
CA GLY A 141 -7.47 -4.84 6.30
C GLY A 141 -6.56 -6.01 6.63
N GLN A 142 -7.01 -6.90 7.51
CA GLN A 142 -6.33 -8.15 7.80
C GLN A 142 -6.32 -9.05 6.56
N CYS A 143 -5.20 -9.74 6.34
CA CYS A 143 -4.99 -10.64 5.23
C CYS A 143 -4.36 -11.96 5.71
N ARG A 144 -4.12 -12.89 4.77
CA ARG A 144 -3.26 -14.05 5.07
C ARG A 144 -1.84 -13.59 5.43
N PRO A 145 -1.07 -14.33 6.23
CA PRO A 145 0.32 -13.98 6.50
C PRO A 145 1.12 -13.81 5.20
N LEU A 146 1.73 -12.64 5.00
CA LEU A 146 2.56 -12.33 3.82
C LEU A 146 4.06 -12.37 4.12
N SER A 147 4.41 -12.16 5.38
CA SER A 147 5.77 -12.27 5.92
C SER A 147 5.69 -12.54 7.42
N LYS A 148 6.85 -12.63 8.09
CA LYS A 148 6.93 -12.84 9.56
C LYS A 148 6.06 -11.87 10.35
N CYS A 149 6.04 -10.59 9.96
CA CYS A 149 5.30 -9.55 10.68
C CYS A 149 4.06 -9.03 9.93
N VAL A 150 4.01 -9.18 8.61
CA VAL A 150 2.98 -8.53 7.78
C VAL A 150 1.78 -9.47 7.63
N ARG A 151 0.69 -9.08 8.27
CA ARG A 151 -0.63 -9.76 8.23
C ARG A 151 -1.78 -8.80 7.89
N PHE A 152 -1.42 -7.59 7.46
CA PHE A 152 -2.35 -6.53 7.11
C PHE A 152 -1.92 -5.91 5.77
N ASN A 153 -2.89 -5.46 4.99
CA ASN A 153 -2.69 -4.72 3.75
C ASN A 153 -3.40 -3.37 3.82
N VAL A 154 -2.81 -2.35 3.19
CA VAL A 154 -3.46 -1.05 3.00
C VAL A 154 -4.61 -1.19 2.00
N VAL A 155 -5.76 -0.65 2.37
CA VAL A 155 -6.99 -0.68 1.55
C VAL A 155 -7.44 0.73 1.17
N ARG A 156 -7.23 1.71 2.05
CA ARG A 156 -7.57 3.12 1.80
C ARG A 156 -6.54 4.02 2.47
N VAL A 157 -6.22 5.12 1.79
CA VAL A 157 -5.34 6.18 2.29
C VAL A 157 -6.15 7.46 2.35
N GLU A 158 -6.03 8.16 3.47
CA GLU A 158 -6.58 9.49 3.70
C GLU A 158 -5.39 10.45 3.85
N PRO A 159 -5.09 11.27 2.82
CA PRO A 159 -3.95 12.16 2.85
C PRO A 159 -4.18 13.20 3.94
N THR A 160 -3.47 13.05 5.06
CA THR A 160 -3.61 13.92 6.22
C THR A 160 -2.22 14.33 6.63
N LYS A 161 -1.90 15.61 6.47
CA LYS A 161 -0.57 16.11 6.79
C LYS A 161 -0.51 16.53 8.25
N VAL A 162 -0.21 15.57 9.13
CA VAL A 162 0.17 15.88 10.51
C VAL A 162 1.56 16.50 10.48
N GLN A 163 1.66 17.78 10.87
CA GLN A 163 2.94 18.47 10.97
C GLN A 163 3.68 18.11 12.26
N GLY A 164 5.02 18.06 12.20
CA GLY A 164 5.88 17.82 13.35
C GLY A 164 6.26 16.36 13.58
N ASN A 165 6.62 16.01 14.83
CA ASN A 165 7.12 14.69 15.16
C ASN A 165 5.95 13.68 15.30
N LEU A 166 5.83 12.79 14.31
CA LEU A 166 4.79 11.77 14.24
C LEU A 166 4.71 10.85 15.46
N LYS A 167 5.81 10.64 16.19
CA LYS A 167 5.80 9.81 17.41
C LYS A 167 5.18 10.52 18.61
N LYS A 168 5.19 11.86 18.62
CA LYS A 168 4.57 12.68 19.66
C LYS A 168 3.08 12.91 19.40
N GLN A 169 2.64 12.78 18.15
CA GLN A 169 1.24 12.87 17.82
C GLN A 169 0.45 11.72 18.44
N PHE A 170 -0.65 12.04 19.12
CA PHE A 170 -1.63 11.08 19.62
C PHE A 170 -2.96 11.34 18.91
N VAL A 171 -3.40 10.39 18.10
CA VAL A 171 -4.69 10.49 17.39
C VAL A 171 -5.52 9.26 17.71
N MET A 172 -6.72 9.48 18.23
CA MET A 172 -7.70 8.42 18.46
C MET A 172 -8.55 8.28 17.20
N PHE A 173 -8.60 7.05 16.66
CA PHE A 173 -9.38 6.69 15.48
C PHE A 173 -10.43 5.64 15.81
#